data_AF-A0A7S2HRK0-F1
#
_entry.id   AF-A0A7S2HRK0-F1
#
_cell.length_a   1.000
_cell.length_b   1.000
_cell.length_c   1.000
_cell.angle_alpha   90.00
_cell.angle_beta   90.00
_cell.angle_gamma   90.00
#
_symmetry.space_group_name_H-M   'P 1'
#
loop_
_entity.id
_entity.type
_entity.pdbx_description
1 polymer ?
#
loop_
_entity_poly.entity_id
_entity_poly.type
_entity_poly.pdbx_seq_one_letter_code
_entity_poly.pdbx_strand_id
1 'polypeptide(L)'
;AYGAIVHLVSHVEGIIKAVNYDALEEIERMDSVMAMEVYQRFLSLGNEIEKTVDIRTDTGWVHIMNNDEEQFLKDYNRILDLVKNMFIAEKVKGTVAGSVDGAYAASSPLDLDDGMKMNGEAAPTSRINSDEQLTENTHSH
;
A
#
# COMPACT_ATOMS: atom_id res chain seq x y z
N ALA A 1 6.96 -26.11 -1.95
CA ALA A 1 6.60 -24.77 -2.45
C ALA A 1 7.63 -23.78 -1.95
N TYR A 2 8.22 -23.04 -2.89
CA TYR A 2 9.19 -21.98 -2.66
C TYR A 2 8.45 -20.66 -2.86
N GLY A 3 8.64 -19.70 -1.95
CA GLY A 3 7.89 -18.45 -1.96
C GLY A 3 8.69 -17.30 -1.40
N ALA A 4 8.47 -16.11 -1.95
CA ALA A 4 9.08 -14.87 -1.50
C ALA A 4 8.21 -13.65 -1.85
N ILE A 5 8.47 -12.56 -1.12
CA ILE A 5 8.01 -11.22 -1.47
C ILE A 5 9.25 -10.46 -1.94
N VAL A 6 9.22 -9.97 -3.18
CA VAL A 6 10.29 -9.16 -3.75
C VAL A 6 9.85 -7.70 -3.70
N HIS A 7 10.56 -6.87 -2.95
CA HIS A 7 10.35 -5.43 -2.94
C HIS A 7 11.00 -4.81 -4.19
N LEU A 8 10.25 -3.95 -4.89
CA LEU A 8 10.71 -3.28 -6.10
C LEU A 8 11.57 -2.07 -5.71
N VAL A 9 12.88 -2.19 -5.90
CA VAL A 9 13.89 -1.20 -5.50
C VAL A 9 14.10 -0.16 -6.60
N SER A 10 13.97 1.12 -6.26
CA SER A 10 14.39 2.22 -7.13
C SER A 10 15.90 2.44 -7.03
N HIS A 11 16.58 2.47 -8.18
CA HIS A 11 18.00 2.80 -8.30
C HIS A 11 18.25 4.24 -8.77
N VAL A 12 17.19 5.00 -9.03
CA VAL A 12 17.25 6.35 -9.59
C VAL A 12 16.68 7.38 -8.62
N GLU A 13 17.03 8.66 -8.82
CA GLU A 13 16.53 9.78 -8.04
C GLU A 13 16.19 10.95 -8.98
N GLY A 14 15.09 11.67 -8.71
CA GLY A 14 14.67 12.84 -9.46
C GLY A 14 13.24 12.74 -9.99
N ILE A 15 12.98 13.31 -11.16
CA ILE A 15 11.64 13.33 -11.77
C ILE A 15 11.50 12.20 -12.79
N ILE A 16 10.47 11.37 -12.64
CA ILE A 16 10.19 10.26 -13.55
C ILE A 16 9.91 10.79 -14.96
N LYS A 17 10.69 10.32 -15.93
CA LYS A 17 10.54 10.64 -17.35
C LYS A 17 10.01 9.48 -18.17
N ALA A 18 10.29 8.27 -17.74
CA ALA A 18 9.73 7.07 -18.34
C ALA A 18 9.65 5.94 -17.31
N VAL A 19 8.67 5.07 -17.53
CA VAL A 19 8.50 3.79 -16.85
C VAL A 19 8.66 2.71 -17.90
N ASN A 20 9.46 1.69 -17.60
CA ASN A 20 9.66 0.56 -18.48
C ASN A 20 8.50 -0.43 -18.33
N TYR A 21 7.41 -0.20 -19.07
CA TYR A 21 6.22 -1.06 -19.01
C TYR A 21 6.48 -2.47 -19.55
N ASP A 22 7.42 -2.64 -20.48
CA ASP A 22 7.79 -3.96 -20.99
C ASP A 22 8.37 -4.84 -19.87
N ALA A 23 9.20 -4.25 -18.99
CA ALA A 23 9.71 -4.95 -17.82
C ALA A 23 8.61 -5.32 -16.81
N LEU A 24 7.63 -4.42 -16.59
CA LEU A 24 6.49 -4.70 -15.72
C LEU A 24 5.62 -5.83 -16.26
N GLU A 25 5.30 -5.77 -17.56
CA GLU A 25 4.52 -6.80 -18.24
C GLU A 25 5.27 -8.15 -18.26
N GLU A 26 6.59 -8.14 -18.43
CA GLU A 26 7.40 -9.36 -18.33
C GLU A 26 7.30 -9.99 -16.94
N ILE A 27 7.40 -9.20 -15.86
CA ILE A 27 7.24 -9.70 -14.49
C ILE A 27 5.84 -10.28 -14.29
N GLU A 28 4.79 -9.55 -14.66
CA GLU A 28 3.39 -9.97 -14.46
C GLU A 28 3.06 -11.32 -15.13
N ARG A 29 3.77 -11.66 -16.21
CA ARG A 29 3.55 -12.88 -16.99
C ARG A 29 4.42 -14.07 -16.56
N MET A 30 5.28 -13.94 -15.55
CA MET A 30 6.13 -15.03 -15.09
C MET A 30 5.32 -16.12 -14.38
N ASP A 31 5.68 -17.38 -14.61
CA ASP A 31 4.96 -18.55 -14.06
C ASP A 31 4.91 -18.55 -12.52
N SER A 32 5.95 -18.01 -11.87
CA SER A 32 6.01 -17.93 -10.41
C SER A 32 5.28 -16.72 -9.82
N VAL A 33 4.80 -15.75 -10.61
CA VAL A 33 4.19 -14.52 -10.09
C VAL A 33 2.71 -14.74 -9.77
N MET A 34 2.36 -14.45 -8.52
CA MET A 34 0.98 -14.58 -8.02
C MET A 34 0.25 -13.25 -7.97
N ALA A 35 0.97 -12.19 -7.61
CA ALA A 35 0.47 -10.83 -7.57
C ALA A 35 1.62 -9.83 -7.64
N MET A 36 1.36 -8.66 -8.19
CA MET A 36 2.31 -7.55 -8.26
C MET A 36 1.56 -6.24 -8.06
N GLU A 37 2.22 -5.30 -7.40
CA GLU A 37 1.77 -3.91 -7.35
C GLU A 37 2.96 -2.96 -7.48
N VAL A 38 2.82 -1.97 -8.36
CA VAL A 38 3.68 -0.78 -8.41
C VAL A 38 2.83 0.38 -7.92
N TYR A 39 3.29 1.13 -6.91
CA TYR A 39 2.46 2.20 -6.36
C TYR A 39 2.19 3.28 -7.41
N GLN A 40 0.94 3.74 -7.48
CA GLN A 40 0.44 4.64 -8.52
C GLN A 40 1.27 5.92 -8.69
N ARG A 41 1.87 6.42 -7.61
CA ARG A 41 2.75 7.60 -7.65
C ARG A 41 3.96 7.39 -8.58
N PHE A 42 4.42 6.16 -8.77
CA PHE A 42 5.58 5.82 -9.61
C PHE A 42 5.20 5.49 -11.05
N LEU A 43 3.92 5.28 -11.35
CA LEU A 43 3.41 5.07 -12.70
C LEU A 43 3.08 6.39 -13.43
N SER A 44 3.09 7.52 -12.72
CA SER A 44 2.78 8.83 -13.26
C SER A 44 4.07 9.60 -13.59
N LEU A 45 4.23 10.01 -14.84
CA LEU A 45 5.35 10.86 -15.27
C LEU A 45 5.29 12.23 -14.59
N GLY A 46 6.46 12.82 -14.31
CA GLY A 46 6.55 14.11 -13.63
C GLY A 46 6.54 14.03 -12.11
N ASN A 47 6.21 12.87 -11.52
CA ASN A 47 6.33 12.65 -10.10
C ASN A 47 7.80 12.46 -9.69
N GLU A 48 8.09 12.77 -8.42
CA GLU A 48 9.39 12.54 -7.82
C GLU A 48 9.57 11.06 -7.45
N ILE A 49 10.77 10.56 -7.68
CA ILE A 49 11.23 9.25 -7.24
C ILE A 49 12.56 9.42 -6.52
N GLU A 50 12.73 8.66 -5.44
CA GLU A 50 13.95 8.56 -4.67
C GLU A 50 14.55 7.17 -4.79
N LYS A 51 15.82 7.03 -4.41
CA LYS A 51 16.44 5.71 -4.28
C LYS A 51 15.83 5.01 -3.07
N THR A 52 15.52 3.73 -3.25
CA THR A 52 15.07 2.91 -2.13
C THR A 52 16.24 2.66 -1.17
N VAL A 53 16.07 3.07 0.08
CA VAL A 53 17.04 2.87 1.18
C VAL A 53 16.52 1.88 2.22
N ASP A 54 15.20 1.70 2.27
CA ASP A 54 14.49 0.81 3.18
C ASP A 54 13.14 0.39 2.59
N ILE A 55 12.37 -0.42 3.32
CA ILE A 55 11.06 -0.91 2.87
C ILE A 55 9.98 0.19 2.76
N ARG A 56 10.19 1.38 3.32
CA ARG A 56 9.22 2.50 3.23
C ARG A 56 9.41 3.32 1.96
N THR A 57 10.58 3.18 1.35
CA THR A 57 11.02 3.88 0.14
C THR A 57 11.01 2.95 -1.08
N ASP A 58 10.40 1.76 -0.97
CA ASP A 58 10.21 0.87 -2.12
C ASP A 58 9.17 1.43 -3.11
N THR A 59 9.17 0.86 -4.30
CA THR A 59 8.29 1.28 -5.40
C THR A 59 7.09 0.38 -5.60
N GLY A 60 7.01 -0.69 -4.81
CA GLY A 60 6.00 -1.74 -4.90
C GLY A 60 6.56 -3.09 -4.50
N TRP A 61 5.81 -4.15 -4.81
CA TRP A 61 6.13 -5.51 -4.41
C TRP A 61 5.66 -6.53 -5.44
N VAL A 62 6.27 -7.71 -5.40
CA VAL A 62 5.89 -8.89 -6.19
C VAL A 62 5.81 -10.10 -5.27
N HIS A 63 4.66 -10.75 -5.21
CA HIS A 63 4.50 -12.05 -4.57
C HIS A 63 4.81 -13.14 -5.58
N ILE A 64 5.80 -13.98 -5.24
CA ILE A 64 6.15 -15.14 -6.06
C ILE A 64 6.00 -16.45 -5.28
N MET A 65 5.53 -17.48 -5.97
CA MET A 65 5.44 -18.84 -5.46
C MET A 65 5.53 -19.85 -6.61
N ASN A 66 6.34 -20.89 -6.43
CA ASN A 66 6.39 -22.03 -7.35
C ASN A 66 6.65 -23.34 -6.60
N ASN A 67 6.21 -24.47 -7.17
CA ASN A 67 6.54 -25.80 -6.64
C ASN A 67 7.90 -26.30 -7.17
N ASP A 68 8.31 -25.81 -8.34
CA ASP A 68 9.63 -26.05 -8.92
C ASP A 68 10.63 -24.99 -8.41
N GLU A 69 11.68 -25.47 -7.73
CA GLU A 69 12.75 -24.62 -7.20
C GLU A 69 13.53 -23.91 -8.31
N GLU A 70 13.78 -24.60 -9.43
CA GLU A 70 14.58 -24.05 -10.52
C GLU A 70 13.83 -22.89 -11.20
N GLN A 71 12.54 -23.10 -11.47
CA GLN A 71 11.68 -22.06 -12.03
C GLN A 71 11.50 -20.89 -11.05
N PHE A 72 11.34 -21.16 -9.74
CA PHE A 72 11.29 -20.11 -8.71
C PHE A 72 12.56 -19.24 -8.72
N LEU A 73 13.74 -19.87 -8.71
CA LEU A 73 15.03 -19.16 -8.70
C LEU A 73 15.27 -18.38 -10.00
N LYS A 74 14.87 -18.95 -11.14
CA LYS A 74 14.96 -18.28 -12.45
C LYS A 74 14.13 -17.00 -12.48
N ASP A 75 12.85 -17.07 -12.09
CA ASP A 75 11.96 -15.91 -12.07
C ASP A 75 12.41 -14.88 -11.02
N TYR A 76 12.78 -15.33 -9.82
CA TYR A 76 13.31 -14.45 -8.76
C TYR A 76 14.51 -13.64 -9.25
N ASN A 77 15.50 -14.30 -9.85
CA ASN A 77 16.69 -13.61 -10.38
C ASN A 77 16.35 -12.67 -11.53
N ARG A 78 15.41 -13.07 -12.41
CA ARG A 78 14.97 -12.22 -13.51
C ARG A 78 14.27 -10.96 -13.04
N ILE A 79 13.43 -11.05 -12.00
CA ILE A 79 12.80 -9.88 -11.36
C ILE A 79 13.89 -8.93 -10.84
N LEU A 80 14.90 -9.44 -10.12
CA LEU A 80 15.99 -8.60 -9.62
C LEU A 80 16.77 -7.87 -10.72
N ASP A 81 16.89 -8.47 -11.90
CA ASP A 81 17.52 -7.82 -13.06
C ASP A 81 16.64 -6.74 -13.69
N LEU A 82 15.34 -6.99 -13.83
CA LEU A 82 14.37 -6.05 -14.39
C LEU A 82 14.13 -4.83 -13.48
N VAL A 83 14.18 -5.01 -12.16
CA VAL A 83 14.01 -3.92 -11.19
C VAL A 83 15.03 -2.80 -11.40
N LYS A 84 16.24 -3.13 -11.87
CA LYS A 84 17.34 -2.16 -12.08
C LYS A 84 17.03 -1.10 -13.14
N ASN A 85 16.16 -1.40 -14.09
CA ASN A 85 15.84 -0.52 -15.22
C ASN A 85 14.34 -0.22 -15.36
N MET A 86 13.57 -0.35 -14.28
CA MET A 86 12.14 -0.03 -14.25
C MET A 86 11.83 1.45 -14.48
N PHE A 87 12.72 2.35 -14.01
CA PHE A 87 12.48 3.79 -14.02
C PHE A 87 13.63 4.55 -14.66
N ILE A 88 13.29 5.57 -15.43
CA ILE A 88 14.22 6.59 -15.91
C ILE A 88 13.82 7.92 -15.28
N ALA A 89 14.76 8.54 -14.56
CA ALA A 89 14.54 9.82 -13.89
C ALA A 89 15.56 10.88 -14.35
N GLU A 90 15.11 12.13 -14.39
CA GLU A 90 15.97 13.30 -14.56
C GLU A 90 16.29 13.90 -13.19
N LYS A 91 17.59 14.05 -12.89
CA LYS A 91 18.02 14.70 -11.64
C LYS A 91 17.54 16.14 -11.61
N VAL A 92 16.84 16.52 -10.54
CA VAL A 92 16.55 17.92 -10.26
C VAL A 92 17.86 18.60 -9.90
N LYS A 93 18.30 19.58 -10.71
CA LYS A 93 19.43 20.43 -10.33
C LYS A 93 19.02 21.22 -9.09
N GLY A 94 19.64 20.90 -7.96
CA GLY A 94 19.31 21.53 -6.69
C GLY A 94 19.37 23.06 -6.77
N THR A 95 18.26 23.72 -6.43
CA THR A 95 18.35 25.05 -5.86
C THR A 95 18.80 24.82 -4.42
N VAL A 96 19.99 25.30 -4.06
CA VAL A 96 20.49 25.27 -2.68
C VAL A 96 19.55 26.13 -1.84
N ALA A 97 18.54 25.53 -1.21
CA ALA A 97 17.77 26.18 -0.17
C ALA A 97 18.65 26.18 1.08
N GLY A 98 19.20 27.35 1.39
CA GLY A 98 20.01 27.57 2.58
C GLY A 98 19.27 27.16 3.85
N SER A 99 20.06 26.65 4.79
CA SER A 99 19.73 26.49 6.20
C SER A 99 18.89 27.66 6.76
N VAL A 100 17.73 27.35 7.31
CA VAL A 100 17.15 28.13 8.40
C VAL A 100 16.95 27.20 9.59
N ASP A 101 17.92 27.23 10.49
CA ASP A 101 17.69 26.98 11.91
C ASP A 101 16.55 27.89 12.38
N GLY A 102 15.50 27.33 13.00
CA GLY A 102 14.38 28.16 13.42
C GLY A 102 13.22 27.41 14.07
N ALA A 103 13.41 27.04 15.34
CA ALA A 103 12.41 26.95 16.40
C ALA A 103 11.08 26.19 16.13
N TYR A 104 10.97 25.01 16.75
CA TYR A 104 9.68 24.47 17.20
C TYR A 104 9.01 25.48 18.15
N ALA A 105 8.00 26.19 17.68
CA ALA A 105 7.04 26.88 18.53
C ALA A 105 5.87 25.93 18.82
N ALA A 106 5.72 25.60 20.09
CA ALA A 106 4.61 24.83 20.63
C ALA A 106 3.31 25.66 20.69
N SER A 107 2.20 24.91 20.81
CA SER A 107 0.88 25.26 21.35
C SER A 107 -0.18 25.83 20.40
N SER A 108 -1.22 25.03 20.18
CA SER A 108 -2.59 25.42 20.53
C SER A 108 -3.36 24.17 21.01
N PRO A 109 -3.94 24.20 22.24
CA PRO A 109 -4.74 23.11 22.80
C PRO A 109 -6.10 22.96 22.10
N LEU A 110 -6.60 21.73 22.03
CA LEU A 110 -8.00 21.44 21.73
C LEU A 110 -8.86 21.87 22.93
N ASP A 111 -9.61 22.94 22.77
CA ASP A 111 -10.70 23.32 23.68
C ASP A 111 -11.87 22.34 23.50
N LEU A 112 -12.04 21.41 24.43
CA LEU A 112 -13.30 20.71 24.68
C LEU A 112 -13.81 21.19 26.03
N ASP A 113 -14.76 22.11 26.02
CA ASP A 113 -15.52 22.51 27.20
C ASP A 113 -16.97 22.03 27.11
N ASP A 114 -17.45 21.67 28.29
CA ASP A 114 -18.61 20.91 28.69
C ASP A 114 -19.85 21.80 28.77
N GLY A 115 -21.05 21.28 28.49
CA GLY A 115 -22.24 22.15 28.41
C GLY A 115 -23.60 21.50 28.19
N MET A 116 -23.98 20.57 29.08
CA MET A 116 -25.36 20.07 29.26
C MET A 116 -26.44 21.18 29.22
N LYS A 117 -27.54 20.93 28.49
CA LYS A 117 -28.89 21.37 28.90
C LYS A 117 -29.92 20.26 28.72
N MET A 118 -30.53 19.93 29.86
CA MET A 118 -31.58 18.95 30.09
C MET A 118 -32.95 19.59 29.84
N ASN A 119 -33.78 18.95 28.99
CA ASN A 119 -35.22 19.19 28.97
C ASN A 119 -35.89 17.82 29.06
N GLY A 120 -36.44 17.50 30.23
CA GLY A 120 -37.17 16.27 30.47
C GLY A 120 -38.62 16.36 30.02
N GLU A 121 -39.16 15.24 29.55
CA GLU A 121 -40.58 14.91 29.69
C GLU A 121 -40.76 13.39 29.73
N ALA A 122 -41.71 12.94 30.55
CA ALA A 122 -41.74 11.65 31.21
C ALA A 122 -42.21 10.46 30.34
N ALA A 123 -41.84 9.26 30.80
CA ALA A 123 -42.22 7.94 30.27
C ALA A 123 -43.74 7.66 30.32
N PRO A 124 -44.17 6.60 29.62
CA PRO A 124 -44.64 5.46 30.42
C PRO A 124 -44.04 4.11 29.98
N THR A 125 -43.84 3.28 30.99
CA THR A 125 -43.44 1.88 30.95
C THR A 125 -44.54 0.99 30.38
N SER A 126 -44.17 0.01 29.56
CA SER A 126 -44.91 -1.24 29.48
C SER A 126 -43.96 -2.43 29.33
N ARG A 127 -44.40 -3.53 29.91
CA ARG A 127 -43.68 -4.71 30.36
C ARG A 127 -43.56 -5.79 29.27
N ILE A 128 -42.41 -6.47 29.27
CA ILE A 128 -42.20 -7.93 29.28
C ILE A 128 -43.01 -8.79 28.27
N ASN A 129 -42.34 -9.47 27.33
CA ASN A 129 -42.17 -10.95 27.33
C ASN A 129 -41.35 -11.45 26.14
N SER A 130 -40.23 -12.07 26.50
CA SER A 130 -39.77 -13.42 26.16
C SER A 130 -40.64 -14.33 25.26
N ASP A 131 -39.88 -15.22 24.61
CA ASP A 131 -40.22 -16.52 24.05
C ASP A 131 -40.49 -16.53 22.53
N GLU A 132 -39.55 -17.04 21.73
CA GLU A 132 -39.34 -18.47 21.43
C GLU A 132 -40.37 -18.94 20.38
N GLN A 133 -39.92 -19.35 19.19
CA GLN A 133 -40.02 -20.74 18.75
C GLN A 133 -39.60 -20.93 17.29
N LEU A 134 -38.76 -21.95 17.12
CA LEU A 134 -38.50 -22.70 15.90
C LEU A 134 -39.79 -23.33 15.35
N THR A 135 -39.87 -23.49 14.03
CA THR A 135 -40.40 -24.69 13.35
C THR A 135 -39.64 -24.79 12.01
N GLU A 136 -38.73 -25.76 11.84
CA GLU A 136 -38.99 -27.10 11.30
C GLU A 136 -40.02 -27.12 10.17
N ASN A 137 -39.55 -27.36 8.94
CA ASN A 137 -40.38 -27.83 7.83
C ASN A 137 -39.74 -29.08 7.25
N THR A 138 -40.42 -30.21 7.44
CA THR A 138 -40.08 -31.54 6.93
C THR A 138 -40.97 -31.90 5.74
N HIS A 139 -40.35 -32.58 4.76
CA HIS A 139 -40.86 -33.66 3.89
C HIS A 139 -41.96 -33.41 2.82
N SER A 140 -41.59 -33.59 1.54
CA SER A 140 -41.92 -34.78 0.72
C SER A 140 -42.02 -34.45 -0.77
N HIS A 141 -41.20 -35.12 -1.59
CA HIS A 141 -41.66 -36.07 -2.61
C HIS A 141 -40.51 -36.94 -3.12
#